data_AF-A0A0V8JNY8-F1
#
_entry.id   AF-A0A0V8JNY8-F1
#
_cell.length_a   1.000
_cell.length_b   1.000
_cell.length_c   1.000
_cell.angle_alpha   90.00
_cell.angle_beta   90.00
_cell.angle_gamma   90.00
#
_symmetry.space_group_name_H-M   'P 1'
#
loop_
_entity.id
_entity.type
_entity.pdbx_description
1 polymer ?
#
loop_
_entity_poly.entity_id
_entity_poly.type
_entity_poly.pdbx_seq_one_letter_code
_entity_poly.pdbx_strand_id
1 'polypeptide(L)' 'MEGARFVIENGIKVKYNYRGEIRTGYIQNIGSSRKGFAKFEFVGTNNNGQITTYHTQSGKKFWKTINGKNVPVINPAE' A
#
# COMPACT_ATOMS: atom_id res chain seq x y z
N MET A 1 -11.31 0.67 12.38
CA MET A 1 -9.89 0.21 12.31
C MET A 1 -9.75 -1.26 11.92
N GLU A 2 -10.83 -2.03 11.85
CA GLU A 2 -10.81 -3.46 11.53
C GLU A 2 -10.21 -3.77 10.15
N GLY A 3 -10.62 -3.04 9.10
CA GLY A 3 -10.04 -3.20 7.75
C GLY A 3 -8.53 -2.96 7.70
N ALA A 4 -8.02 -1.95 8.42
CA ALA A 4 -6.59 -1.70 8.48
C ALA A 4 -5.81 -2.84 9.15
N ARG A 5 -6.38 -3.47 10.20
CA ARG A 5 -5.77 -4.65 10.85
C ARG A 5 -5.80 -5.86 9.92
N PHE A 6 -6.93 -6.09 9.26
CA PHE A 6 -7.06 -7.16 8.27
C PHE A 6 -5.99 -7.06 7.18
N VAL A 7 -5.74 -5.85 6.66
CA VAL A 7 -4.70 -5.62 5.64
C VAL A 7 -3.28 -5.81 6.20
N ILE A 8 -3.01 -5.47 7.46
CA ILE A 8 -1.73 -5.77 8.09
C ILE A 8 -1.50 -7.28 8.21
N GLU A 9 -2.54 -8.02 8.60
CA GLU A 9 -2.48 -9.45 8.85
C GLU A 9 -2.42 -10.29 7.57
N ASN A 10 -3.13 -9.87 6.51
CA ASN A 10 -3.34 -10.68 5.31
C ASN A 10 -2.74 -10.06 4.03
N GLY A 11 -2.35 -8.79 4.07
CA GLY A 11 -1.85 -8.06 2.92
C GLY A 11 -0.37 -8.31 2.63
N ILE A 12 0.07 -7.85 1.45
CA ILE A 12 1.47 -7.90 1.04
C ILE A 12 2.22 -6.77 1.74
N LYS A 13 3.16 -7.13 2.60
CA LYS A 13 4.09 -6.20 3.23
C LYS A 13 5.04 -5.61 2.18
N VAL A 14 5.26 -4.30 2.23
CA VAL A 14 6.17 -3.57 1.32
C VAL A 14 6.98 -2.54 2.08
N LYS A 15 8.12 -2.14 1.48
CA LYS A 15 8.86 -0.93 1.86
C LYS A 15 8.68 0.13 0.79
N TYR A 16 8.47 1.37 1.19
CA TYR A 16 8.33 2.48 0.26
C TYR A 16 8.99 3.75 0.79
N ASN A 17 9.49 4.60 -0.10
CA ASN A 17 10.06 5.88 0.28
C ASN A 17 8.93 6.90 0.51
N TYR A 18 8.90 7.47 1.70
CA TYR A 18 8.04 8.59 2.05
C TYR A 18 8.89 9.74 2.59
N ARG A 19 8.98 10.82 1.81
CA ARG A 19 9.72 12.05 2.18
C ARG A 19 11.19 11.79 2.58
N GLY A 20 11.86 10.85 1.91
CA GLY A 20 13.27 10.52 2.16
C GLY A 20 13.47 9.38 3.15
N GLU A 21 12.40 8.91 3.81
CA GLU A 21 12.47 7.81 4.77
C GLU A 21 11.83 6.54 4.23
N ILE A 22 12.42 5.40 4.52
CA ILE A 22 11.84 4.09 4.20
C ILE A 22 10.78 3.75 5.24
N ARG A 23 9.52 3.65 4.80
CA ARG A 23 8.36 3.27 5.61
C ARG A 23 7.90 1.85 5.27
N THR A 24 7.19 1.23 6.20
CA THR A 24 6.50 -0.05 5.97
C THR A 24 5.07 0.22 5.54
N GLY A 25 4.58 -0.52 4.55
CA GLY A 25 3.18 -0.53 4.18
C GLY A 25 2.67 -1.94 3.95
N TYR A 26 1.36 -2.08 3.89
CA TYR A 26 0.64 -3.33 3.62
C TYR A 26 -0.41 -3.08 2.56
N ILE A 27 -0.52 -4.00 1.60
CA ILE A 27 -1.35 -3.86 0.41
C ILE A 27 -2.30 -5.05 0.30
N GLN A 28 -3.59 -4.79 0.16
CA GLN A 28 -4.60 -5.79 -0.19
C GLN A 28 -5.27 -5.43 -1.52
N ASN A 29 -5.30 -6.36 -2.48
CA ASN A 29 -6.08 -6.17 -3.70
C ASN A 29 -7.56 -6.42 -3.38
N ILE A 30 -8.42 -5.46 -3.71
CA ILE A 30 -9.87 -5.50 -3.47
C ILE A 30 -10.69 -5.46 -4.77
N GLY A 31 -10.06 -5.77 -5.89
CA GLY A 31 -10.69 -5.86 -7.20
C GLY A 31 -10.25 -4.75 -8.15
N SER A 32 -11.15 -4.33 -9.03
CA SER A 32 -10.88 -3.33 -10.06
C SER A 32 -11.95 -2.25 -10.11
N SER A 33 -11.56 -1.04 -10.50
CA SER A 33 -12.49 0.04 -10.83
C SER A 33 -13.27 -0.27 -12.11
N ARG A 34 -14.37 0.45 -12.36
CA ARG A 34 -15.14 0.35 -13.62
C ARG A 34 -14.30 0.57 -14.89
N LYS A 35 -13.16 1.25 -14.77
CA LYS A 35 -12.22 1.52 -15.88
C LYS A 35 -11.11 0.45 -16.00
N GLY A 36 -11.19 -0.65 -15.26
CA GLY A 36 -10.23 -1.76 -15.32
C GLY A 36 -8.95 -1.57 -14.49
N PHE A 37 -8.80 -0.46 -13.74
CA PHE A 37 -7.64 -0.29 -12.86
C PHE A 37 -7.79 -1.10 -11.58
N ALA A 38 -6.76 -1.87 -11.23
CA ALA A 38 -6.68 -2.54 -9.94
C ALA A 38 -6.85 -1.54 -8.77
N LYS A 39 -7.60 -1.95 -7.76
CA LYS A 39 -7.97 -1.18 -6.57
C LYS A 39 -7.39 -1.88 -5.36
N PHE A 40 -6.73 -1.12 -4.51
CA PHE A 40 -5.98 -1.63 -3.38
C PHE A 40 -6.38 -0.91 -2.11
N GLU A 41 -6.53 -1.65 -1.01
CA GLU A 41 -6.38 -1.06 0.31
C GLU A 41 -4.90 -0.95 0.64
N PHE A 42 -4.52 0.20 1.19
CA PHE A 42 -3.15 0.47 1.59
C PHE A 42 -3.14 0.97 3.03
N VAL A 43 -2.31 0.32 3.84
CA VAL A 43 -2.01 0.73 5.22
C VAL A 43 -0.55 1.11 5.28
N GLY A 44 -0.24 2.32 5.72
CA GLY A 44 1.13 2.73 6.02
C GLY A 44 1.38 2.74 7.52
N THR A 45 2.58 2.36 7.95
CA THR A 45 3.00 2.41 9.35
C THR A 45 4.25 3.26 9.54
N ASN A 46 4.47 3.73 10.77
CA ASN A 46 5.78 4.24 11.17
C ASN A 46 6.74 3.09 11.54
N ASN A 47 7.95 3.45 11.98
CA ASN A 47 8.99 2.49 12.34
C ASN A 47 8.67 1.67 13.61
N ASN A 48 7.70 2.13 14.42
CA ASN A 48 7.20 1.41 15.59
C ASN A 48 6.02 0.47 15.25
N GLY A 49 5.69 0.30 13.95
CA GLY A 49 4.56 -0.51 13.51
C GLY A 49 3.18 0.13 13.73
N GLN A 50 3.12 1.39 14.17
CA GLN A 50 1.86 2.09 14.37
C GLN A 50 1.28 2.56 13.04
N ILE A 51 -0.02 2.34 12.83
CA ILE A 51 -0.74 2.78 11.63
C ILE A 51 -0.72 4.31 11.55
N THR A 52 -0.25 4.84 10.43
CA THR A 52 -0.22 6.29 10.13
C THR A 52 -1.21 6.68 9.03
N THR A 53 -1.57 5.73 8.16
CA THR A 53 -2.57 5.96 7.12
C THR A 53 -3.29 4.66 6.77
N TYR A 54 -4.55 4.78 6.41
CA TYR A 54 -5.34 3.72 5.82
C TYR A 54 -6.29 4.34 4.81
N HIS A 55 -6.20 3.89 3.56
CA HIS A 55 -7.06 4.39 2.48
C HIS A 55 -7.07 3.41 1.32
N THR A 56 -8.06 3.57 0.45
CA THR A 56 -8.11 2.83 -0.81
C THR A 56 -7.48 3.65 -1.94
N GLN A 57 -6.62 3.04 -2.74
CA GLN A 57 -6.04 3.67 -3.94
C GLN A 57 -6.23 2.82 -5.19
N SER A 58 -6.05 3.45 -6.35
CA SER A 58 -5.97 2.77 -7.64
C SER A 58 -5.06 3.55 -8.60
N GLY A 59 -4.58 2.87 -9.63
CA GLY A 59 -3.90 3.48 -10.76
C GLY A 59 -2.59 4.19 -10.43
N LYS A 60 -2.28 5.27 -11.17
CA LYS A 60 -0.94 5.87 -11.22
C LYS A 60 -0.40 6.34 -9.86
N LYS A 61 -1.27 6.88 -8.99
CA LYS A 61 -0.88 7.41 -7.68
C LYS A 61 -0.40 6.30 -6.75
N PHE A 62 -1.08 5.15 -6.78
CA PHE A 62 -0.70 3.98 -6.00
C PHE A 62 0.69 3.49 -6.37
N TRP A 63 0.93 3.26 -7.67
CA TRP A 63 2.22 2.79 -8.18
C TRP A 63 3.35 3.76 -7.84
N LYS A 64 3.13 5.07 -8.03
CA LYS A 64 4.13 6.08 -7.65
C LYS A 64 4.40 6.09 -6.14
N THR A 65 3.41 5.80 -5.31
CA THR A 65 3.56 5.78 -3.85
C THR A 65 4.47 4.64 -3.41
N ILE A 66 4.25 3.42 -3.93
CA ILE A 66 4.99 2.24 -3.48
C ILE A 66 6.33 2.04 -4.20
N ASN A 67 6.46 2.55 -5.43
CA ASN A 67 7.65 2.33 -6.27
C ASN A 67 8.46 3.60 -6.58
N GLY A 68 7.96 4.80 -6.23
CA GLY A 68 8.51 6.08 -6.68
C GLY A 68 8.29 6.39 -8.17
N LYS A 69 7.89 5.39 -8.96
CA LYS A 69 7.60 5.46 -10.40
C LYS A 69 6.29 4.75 -10.73
N ASN A 70 5.69 5.08 -11.87
CA ASN A 70 4.40 4.50 -12.28
C ASN A 70 4.58 3.12 -12.96
N VAL A 71 4.98 2.11 -12.19
CA VAL A 71 5.10 0.71 -12.64
C VAL A 71 4.14 -0.21 -11.87
N PRO A 72 3.39 -1.09 -12.54
CA PRO A 72 2.40 -1.97 -11.92
C PRO A 72 3.02 -3.21 -11.29
N VAL A 73 4.01 -3.02 -10.42
CA VAL A 73 4.73 -4.09 -9.71
C VAL A 73 4.62 -3.83 -8.22
N ILE A 74 4.29 -4.85 -7.44
CA ILE A 74 4.42 -4.83 -5.98
C ILE A 74 5.73 -5.56 -5.67
N ASN A 75 6.62 -4.93 -4.90
CA ASN A 75 7.86 -5.54 -4.42
C ASN A 75 7.67 -5.95 -2.96
N PRO A 76 7.38 -7.24 -2.68
CA PRO A 76 7.18 -7.70 -1.30
C PRO A 76 8.43 -7.45 -0.47
N ALA A 77 8.23 -7.08 0.79
CA ALA A 77 9.28 -7.00 1.78
C ALA A 77 9.20 -8.19 2.74
N GLU A 78 10.36 -8.66 3.18
CA GLU A 78 10.52 -9.63 4.27
C GLU A 78 9.90 -9.11 5.58
#